data_AF-A0A498KET7-F1
#
_entry.id   AF-A0A498KET7-F1
#
_cell.length_a   1.000
_cell.length_b   1.000
_cell.length_c   1.000
_cell.angle_alpha   90.00
_cell.angle_beta   90.00
_cell.angle_gamma   90.00
#
_symmetry.space_group_name_H-M   'P 1'
#
loop_
_entity.id
_entity.type
_entity.pdbx_description
1 polymer ?
#
loop_
_entity_poly.entity_id
_entity_poly.type
_entity_poly.pdbx_seq_one_letter_code
_entity_poly.pdbx_strand_id
1 'polypeptide(L)'
;MPATLRNLLLSPNIFSIALLLSINSLFFFSSCYSIDEQGQALLSWKNSLNGSTDALRSWNPSDTSPCSWFGVRCSSNGEVEEITLKALELQGPLPSNFQPLKSLKTLVLSSTNLTGPIPKQFGEYHELRVVDLSDNSLSALLLLAVYTLVRVRIASNILRKDDSWEITLYQKLDFSIDDIVRSLTSSNVIGTGSSGVVYRVTIPNGETLAVKKMWSSEEAGAFNSEIQTLGSIRHKNIIRLLGWGSNRNLKILFYDYLPSGSLSSLLHGSRKGGADWEARYDIVLGVAHALAYLHHDCVPAILHGDVKAMNVLLGPGHEPYLADFGLARIVNSNGGDEFSKTSHRPQLAGSYGYMAPEHASMQSITEKSDVYSFGVVLLEVLTGRHPLDPTLPKGAHLVQWIRDHLACKRDPIDILDQKLRGRSDPAMHEMQQTLAVSLLCVSNRADERPMMKDVVAMLKEIRHVDCARPEPELLKGGGLQAILASPPARKAVSQCSSNYSFAFSEDSRSQ
;
A
#
# COMPACT_ATOMS: atom_id res chain seq x y z
N MET A 1 -94.17 -19.59 27.41
CA MET A 1 -95.22 -18.65 26.95
C MET A 1 -94.63 -17.24 26.94
N PRO A 2 -94.83 -16.47 25.85
CA PRO A 2 -94.15 -15.21 25.58
C PRO A 2 -94.95 -13.97 26.03
N ALA A 3 -94.27 -12.85 26.28
CA ALA A 3 -94.85 -11.50 26.24
C ALA A 3 -93.71 -10.51 25.94
N THR A 4 -93.43 -10.26 24.65
CA THR A 4 -93.77 -9.02 23.91
C THR A 4 -92.85 -7.84 24.18
N LEU A 5 -91.96 -7.60 23.22
CA LEU A 5 -91.35 -6.32 22.88
C LEU A 5 -92.42 -5.21 22.87
N ARG A 6 -92.19 -4.12 23.60
CA ARG A 6 -92.80 -2.82 23.33
C ARG A 6 -91.73 -1.78 23.06
N ASN A 7 -91.68 -1.42 21.79
CA ASN A 7 -91.11 -0.23 21.16
C ASN A 7 -90.95 0.97 22.10
N LEU A 8 -89.70 1.32 22.43
CA LEU A 8 -89.28 2.70 22.64
C LEU A 8 -88.77 3.22 21.29
N LEU A 9 -89.72 3.57 20.42
CA LEU A 9 -89.44 4.37 19.23
C LEU A 9 -89.04 5.77 19.70
N LEU A 10 -87.74 5.99 19.86
CA LEU A 10 -87.16 7.33 19.83
C LEU A 10 -87.57 7.96 18.50
N SER A 11 -88.28 9.09 18.59
CA SER A 11 -88.80 9.78 17.40
C SER A 11 -87.64 10.14 16.46
N PRO A 12 -87.86 10.09 15.12
CA PRO A 12 -86.82 10.43 14.14
C PRO A 12 -86.28 11.86 14.32
N ASN A 13 -87.03 12.73 15.00
CA ASN A 13 -86.62 14.09 15.31
C ASN A 13 -85.53 14.16 16.39
N ILE A 14 -85.50 13.26 17.38
CA ILE A 14 -84.47 13.27 18.43
C ILE A 14 -83.14 12.75 17.88
N PHE A 15 -83.18 11.72 17.02
CA PHE A 15 -81.98 11.23 16.34
C PHE A 15 -81.46 12.26 15.33
N SER A 16 -82.35 12.98 14.65
CA SER A 16 -81.97 14.07 13.73
C SER A 16 -81.37 15.28 14.45
N ILE A 17 -81.89 15.66 15.63
CA ILE A 17 -81.33 16.76 16.43
C ILE A 17 -80.00 16.38 17.07
N ALA A 18 -79.84 15.15 17.59
CA ALA A 18 -78.56 14.67 18.10
C ALA A 18 -77.50 14.55 16.98
N LEU A 19 -77.92 14.12 15.78
CA LEU A 19 -77.06 14.08 14.60
C LEU A 19 -76.69 15.50 14.14
N LEU A 20 -77.62 16.46 14.11
CA LEU A 20 -77.37 17.86 13.75
C LEU A 20 -76.50 18.60 14.79
N LEU A 21 -76.63 18.28 16.08
CA LEU A 21 -75.75 18.81 17.14
C LEU A 21 -74.34 18.18 17.05
N SER A 22 -74.23 16.89 16.73
CA SER A 22 -72.93 16.22 16.50
C SER A 22 -72.25 16.71 15.21
N ILE A 23 -73.02 16.99 14.15
CA ILE A 23 -72.52 17.53 12.89
C ILE A 23 -72.12 19.01 13.07
N ASN A 24 -72.85 19.81 13.85
CA ASN A 24 -72.41 21.18 14.18
C ASN A 24 -71.17 21.22 15.07
N SER A 25 -70.94 20.24 15.96
CA SER A 25 -69.65 20.11 16.66
C SER A 25 -68.50 19.65 15.76
N LEU A 26 -68.79 18.98 14.63
CA LEU A 26 -67.81 18.67 13.59
C LEU A 26 -67.55 19.85 12.63
N PHE A 27 -68.40 20.88 12.60
CA PHE A 27 -68.22 22.09 11.79
C PHE A 27 -67.55 23.26 12.54
N PHE A 28 -67.22 23.08 13.82
CA PHE A 28 -66.33 23.97 14.59
C PHE A 28 -64.91 23.40 14.78
N PHE A 29 -64.48 22.48 13.91
CA PHE A 29 -63.04 22.34 13.68
C PHE A 29 -62.59 23.56 12.87
N SER A 30 -62.24 24.65 13.56
CA SER A 30 -61.18 25.52 13.05
C SER A 30 -60.07 24.58 12.63
N SER A 31 -59.70 24.57 11.35
CA SER A 31 -58.56 23.80 10.86
C SER A 31 -57.36 24.18 11.73
N CYS A 32 -57.06 23.35 12.73
CA CYS A 32 -55.86 23.50 13.53
C CYS A 32 -54.75 23.02 12.63
N TYR A 33 -54.22 23.94 11.81
CA TYR A 33 -53.01 23.68 11.07
C TYR A 33 -51.91 23.54 12.12
N SER A 34 -51.49 22.30 12.36
CA SER A 34 -50.34 22.00 13.19
C SER A 34 -49.13 21.98 12.28
N ILE A 35 -48.16 22.84 12.59
CA ILE A 35 -46.85 22.86 11.93
C ILE A 35 -46.22 21.45 11.94
N ASP A 36 -45.61 21.07 10.82
CA ASP A 36 -44.94 19.78 10.64
C ASP A 36 -43.77 19.56 11.62
N GLU A 37 -43.27 18.33 11.72
CA GLU A 37 -42.19 17.97 12.65
C GLU A 37 -40.91 18.79 12.44
N GLN A 38 -40.66 19.24 11.20
CA GLN A 38 -39.50 20.07 10.84
C GLN A 38 -39.64 21.48 11.40
N GLY A 39 -40.82 22.09 11.23
CA GLY A 39 -41.13 23.38 11.80
C GLY A 39 -41.22 23.35 13.33
N GLN A 40 -41.68 22.25 13.93
CA GLN A 40 -41.64 22.07 15.40
C GLN A 40 -40.21 22.06 15.93
N ALA A 41 -39.27 21.38 15.26
CA ALA A 41 -37.86 21.37 15.64
C ALA A 41 -37.24 22.78 15.58
N LEU A 42 -37.54 23.53 14.53
CA LEU A 42 -37.08 24.91 14.35
C LEU A 42 -37.68 25.86 15.40
N LEU A 43 -38.97 25.73 15.72
CA LEU A 43 -39.62 26.51 16.78
C LEU A 43 -39.07 26.16 18.17
N SER A 44 -38.79 24.88 18.43
CA SER A 44 -38.13 24.44 19.66
C SER A 44 -36.76 25.10 19.82
N TRP A 45 -36.00 25.25 18.74
CA TRP A 45 -34.73 25.96 18.79
C TRP A 45 -34.94 27.47 18.99
N LYS A 46 -35.85 28.09 18.25
CA LYS A 46 -36.20 29.52 18.42
C LYS A 46 -36.53 29.87 19.88
N ASN A 47 -37.26 28.98 20.57
CA ASN A 47 -37.63 29.16 21.98
C ASN A 47 -36.46 28.95 22.98
N SER A 48 -35.36 28.34 22.54
CA SER A 48 -34.14 28.15 23.35
C SER A 48 -33.16 29.32 23.26
N LEU A 49 -33.43 30.29 22.38
CA LEU A 49 -32.62 31.48 22.18
C LEU A 49 -32.99 32.56 23.19
N ASN A 50 -31.99 33.31 23.66
CA ASN A 50 -32.12 34.36 24.67
C ASN A 50 -31.98 35.77 24.07
N GLY A 51 -31.67 35.90 22.77
CA GLY A 51 -31.53 37.17 22.05
C GLY A 51 -32.82 37.68 21.41
N SER A 52 -32.72 38.76 20.62
CA SER A 52 -33.88 39.28 19.90
C SER A 52 -34.29 38.33 18.78
N THR A 53 -35.48 37.73 18.89
CA THR A 53 -36.06 36.87 17.86
C THR A 53 -36.83 37.64 16.78
N ASP A 54 -36.69 38.98 16.73
CA ASP A 54 -37.40 39.82 15.75
C ASP A 54 -37.06 39.47 14.30
N ALA A 55 -35.83 39.02 14.06
CA ALA A 55 -35.41 38.52 12.75
C ALA A 55 -36.13 37.22 12.34
N LEU A 56 -36.68 36.47 13.29
CA LEU A 56 -37.38 35.19 13.08
C LEU A 56 -38.91 35.35 13.19
N ARG A 57 -39.45 36.56 12.98
CA ARG A 57 -40.90 36.83 13.04
C ARG A 57 -41.74 35.98 12.08
N SER A 58 -41.19 35.61 10.94
CA SER A 58 -41.87 34.75 9.95
C SER A 58 -42.00 33.30 10.41
N TRP A 59 -41.31 32.87 11.47
CA TRP A 59 -41.43 31.51 12.00
C TRP A 59 -42.68 31.42 12.87
N ASN A 60 -43.81 31.16 12.21
CA ASN A 60 -45.14 31.19 12.80
C ASN A 60 -45.67 29.77 13.06
N PRO A 61 -46.05 29.42 14.30
CA PRO A 61 -46.59 28.09 14.63
C PRO A 61 -47.93 27.77 13.95
N SER A 62 -48.61 28.76 13.38
CA SER A 62 -49.88 28.58 12.65
C SER A 62 -49.68 28.16 11.19
N ASP A 63 -48.44 28.14 10.69
CA ASP A 63 -48.14 27.70 9.33
C ASP A 63 -48.17 26.17 9.24
N THR A 64 -48.45 25.64 8.04
CA THR A 64 -48.45 24.20 7.79
C THR A 64 -47.05 23.63 7.55
N SER A 65 -46.07 24.46 7.19
CA SER A 65 -44.70 24.04 6.87
C SER A 65 -43.72 25.21 7.04
N PRO A 66 -42.45 24.96 7.43
CA PRO A 66 -41.44 25.99 7.60
C PRO A 66 -40.86 26.54 6.28
N CYS A 67 -41.27 26.04 5.12
CA CYS A 67 -40.64 26.37 3.84
C CYS A 67 -40.78 27.83 3.39
N SER A 68 -41.72 28.59 3.97
CA SER A 68 -41.89 30.03 3.74
C SER A 68 -41.14 30.89 4.77
N TRP A 69 -40.48 30.27 5.75
CA TRP A 69 -39.84 30.98 6.84
C TRP A 69 -38.54 31.65 6.41
N PHE A 70 -38.23 32.76 7.08
CA PHE A 70 -37.00 33.50 6.81
C PHE A 70 -35.79 32.61 7.07
N GLY A 71 -34.90 32.54 6.08
CA GLY A 71 -33.69 31.73 6.15
C GLY A 71 -33.90 30.23 5.94
N VAL A 72 -35.10 29.76 5.59
CA VAL A 72 -35.39 28.34 5.33
C VAL A 72 -35.66 28.12 3.84
N ARG A 73 -35.05 27.08 3.25
CA ARG A 73 -35.32 26.62 1.89
C ARG A 73 -35.59 25.12 1.89
N CYS A 74 -36.67 24.73 1.22
CA CYS A 74 -37.07 23.34 1.08
C CYS A 74 -36.85 22.79 -0.34
N SER A 75 -36.79 21.47 -0.43
CA SER A 75 -36.82 20.68 -1.66
C SER A 75 -38.18 20.78 -2.37
N SER A 76 -38.26 20.23 -3.58
CA SER A 76 -39.53 20.06 -4.31
C SER A 76 -40.56 19.21 -3.55
N ASN A 77 -40.11 18.42 -2.57
CA ASN A 77 -40.94 17.51 -1.78
C ASN A 77 -41.35 18.12 -0.43
N GLY A 78 -40.99 19.38 -0.15
CA GLY A 78 -41.32 20.07 1.10
C GLY A 78 -40.33 19.82 2.26
N GLU A 79 -39.29 19.03 2.04
CA GLU A 79 -38.24 18.78 3.05
C GLU A 79 -37.26 19.94 3.15
N VAL A 80 -36.87 20.35 4.37
CA VAL A 80 -35.90 21.44 4.59
C VAL A 80 -34.51 21.01 4.15
N GLU A 81 -33.94 21.70 3.14
CA GLU A 81 -32.61 21.41 2.60
C GLU A 81 -31.54 22.43 3.01
N GLU A 82 -31.94 23.68 3.29
CA GLU A 82 -31.00 24.74 3.63
C GLU A 82 -31.57 25.66 4.70
N ILE A 83 -30.73 25.98 5.70
CA ILE A 83 -30.98 27.00 6.71
C ILE A 83 -29.84 28.00 6.67
N THR A 84 -30.15 29.27 6.39
CA THR A 84 -29.18 30.36 6.26
C THR A 84 -29.61 31.57 7.09
N LEU A 85 -28.93 31.80 8.20
CA LEU A 85 -29.11 32.92 9.12
C LEU A 85 -27.73 33.57 9.36
N LYS A 86 -27.56 34.82 8.93
CA LYS A 86 -26.27 35.53 8.97
C LYS A 86 -26.42 36.87 9.66
N ALA A 87 -25.44 37.23 10.50
CA ALA A 87 -25.36 38.55 11.14
C ALA A 87 -26.62 38.92 11.94
N LEU A 88 -27.08 38.02 12.82
CA LEU A 88 -28.28 38.19 13.65
C LEU A 88 -27.94 38.08 15.15
N GLU A 89 -28.50 38.91 16.02
CA GLU A 89 -28.24 38.81 17.47
C GLU A 89 -29.11 37.74 18.17
N LEU A 90 -28.97 36.48 17.75
CA LEU A 90 -29.82 35.39 18.25
C LEU A 90 -29.49 34.97 19.68
N GLN A 91 -28.23 35.12 20.14
CA GLN A 91 -27.72 34.84 21.49
C GLN A 91 -28.33 33.58 22.16
N GLY A 92 -27.62 32.46 22.14
CA GLY A 92 -28.11 31.23 22.75
C GLY A 92 -27.32 30.00 22.31
N PRO A 93 -27.73 28.79 22.74
CA PRO A 93 -27.06 27.56 22.34
C PRO A 93 -27.33 27.21 20.87
N LEU A 94 -26.41 26.43 20.28
CA LEU A 94 -26.66 25.76 19.00
C LEU A 94 -27.87 24.80 19.09
N PRO A 95 -28.59 24.58 17.98
CA PRO A 95 -29.79 23.74 17.96
C PRO A 95 -29.47 22.27 18.27
N SER A 96 -29.97 21.76 19.39
CA SER A 96 -29.75 20.37 19.84
C SER A 96 -30.78 19.37 19.33
N ASN A 97 -31.91 19.82 18.76
CA ASN A 97 -33.08 18.99 18.45
C ASN A 97 -33.49 19.02 16.96
N PHE A 98 -32.53 19.08 16.04
CA PHE A 98 -32.80 19.11 14.60
C PHE A 98 -33.05 17.73 13.95
N GLN A 99 -33.21 16.66 14.73
CA GLN A 99 -33.36 15.30 14.21
C GLN A 99 -34.45 15.11 13.12
N PRO A 100 -35.55 15.88 13.10
CA PRO A 100 -36.51 15.82 12.00
C PRO A 100 -35.98 16.30 10.63
N LEU A 101 -34.90 17.09 10.58
CA LEU A 101 -34.34 17.72 9.36
C LEU A 101 -33.39 16.76 8.60
N LYS A 102 -33.88 15.59 8.20
CA LYS A 102 -33.05 14.51 7.63
C LYS A 102 -32.42 14.84 6.28
N SER A 103 -33.03 15.74 5.51
CA SER A 103 -32.59 16.17 4.17
C SER A 103 -31.76 17.46 4.19
N LEU A 104 -31.32 17.92 5.37
CA LEU A 104 -30.55 19.16 5.49
C LEU A 104 -29.17 19.03 4.84
N LYS A 105 -28.91 19.87 3.84
CA LYS A 105 -27.65 19.91 3.05
C LYS A 105 -26.76 21.09 3.43
N THR A 106 -27.35 22.22 3.83
CA THR A 106 -26.62 23.45 4.13
C THR A 106 -27.12 24.09 5.42
N LEU A 107 -26.22 24.34 6.37
CA LEU A 107 -26.49 25.07 7.61
C LEU A 107 -25.49 26.22 7.77
N VAL A 108 -25.97 27.45 7.71
CA VAL A 108 -25.16 28.66 7.86
C VAL A 108 -25.73 29.52 8.97
N LEU A 109 -24.97 29.65 10.05
CA LEU A 109 -25.32 30.41 11.26
C LEU A 109 -24.19 31.40 11.62
N SER A 110 -23.61 32.08 10.63
CA SER A 110 -22.42 32.92 10.83
C SER A 110 -22.74 34.25 11.51
N SER A 111 -21.88 34.70 12.42
CA SER A 111 -22.02 35.99 13.10
C SER A 111 -23.35 36.12 13.87
N THR A 112 -23.79 35.05 14.55
CA THR A 112 -25.10 35.02 15.24
C THR A 112 -25.02 35.07 16.78
N ASN A 113 -23.83 35.32 17.31
CA ASN A 113 -23.51 35.33 18.76
C ASN A 113 -23.97 34.06 19.49
N LEU A 114 -23.92 32.91 18.81
CA LEU A 114 -24.28 31.61 19.39
C LEU A 114 -23.15 31.11 20.32
N THR A 115 -23.55 30.38 21.35
CA THR A 115 -22.71 29.87 22.43
C THR A 115 -22.97 28.37 22.67
N GLY A 116 -22.25 27.75 23.62
CA GLY A 116 -22.46 26.35 23.99
C GLY A 116 -21.72 25.33 23.09
N PRO A 117 -21.77 24.03 23.45
CA PRO A 117 -21.10 22.97 22.70
C PRO A 117 -21.83 22.66 21.38
N ILE A 118 -21.09 22.19 20.38
CA ILE A 118 -21.69 21.65 19.15
C ILE A 118 -22.41 20.33 19.49
N PRO A 119 -23.72 20.20 19.22
CA PRO A 119 -24.46 18.97 19.49
C PRO A 119 -23.90 17.79 18.69
N LYS A 120 -23.65 16.65 19.35
CA LYS A 120 -23.12 15.42 18.73
C LYS A 120 -23.98 14.93 17.56
N GLN A 121 -25.27 15.25 17.61
CA GLN A 121 -26.29 14.93 16.62
C GLN A 121 -25.99 15.54 15.25
N PHE A 122 -25.15 16.58 15.14
CA PHE A 122 -24.68 17.08 13.84
C PHE A 122 -23.88 16.04 13.05
N GLY A 123 -23.28 15.06 13.73
CA GLY A 123 -22.62 13.92 13.08
C GLY A 123 -23.57 12.90 12.47
N GLU A 124 -24.88 12.98 12.77
CA GLU A 124 -25.89 12.02 12.31
C GLU A 124 -26.54 12.43 10.97
N TYR A 125 -26.32 13.66 10.47
CA TYR A 125 -26.89 14.09 9.17
C TYR A 125 -26.05 13.57 8.01
N HIS A 126 -26.62 12.66 7.23
CA HIS A 126 -25.91 11.99 6.14
C HIS A 126 -25.80 12.85 4.86
N GLU A 127 -26.70 13.84 4.71
CA GLU A 127 -26.74 14.72 3.53
C GLU A 127 -26.08 16.09 3.73
N LEU A 128 -25.65 16.43 4.96
CA LEU A 128 -25.09 17.74 5.30
C LEU A 128 -23.73 17.96 4.62
N ARG A 129 -23.62 18.98 3.77
CA ARG A 129 -22.44 19.29 2.95
C ARG A 129 -21.72 20.55 3.41
N VAL A 130 -22.48 21.55 3.87
CA VAL A 130 -21.96 22.87 4.23
C VAL A 130 -22.42 23.22 5.63
N VAL A 131 -21.47 23.46 6.53
CA VAL A 131 -21.71 23.96 7.88
C VAL A 131 -20.81 25.16 8.11
N ASP A 132 -21.42 26.33 8.27
CA ASP A 132 -20.74 27.58 8.57
C ASP A 132 -21.24 28.14 9.90
N LEU A 133 -20.39 28.04 10.93
CA LEU A 133 -20.63 28.56 12.27
C LEU A 133 -19.62 29.68 12.63
N SER A 134 -19.00 30.29 11.62
CA SER A 134 -17.97 31.33 11.79
C SER A 134 -18.50 32.54 12.57
N ASP A 135 -17.57 33.27 13.20
CA ASP A 135 -17.86 34.52 13.92
C ASP A 135 -18.92 34.40 15.04
N ASN A 136 -19.00 33.23 15.69
CA ASN A 136 -19.76 33.01 16.93
C ASN A 136 -18.81 32.83 18.12
N SER A 137 -19.33 32.96 19.35
CA SER A 137 -18.57 32.74 20.59
C SER A 137 -18.40 31.25 20.94
N LEU A 138 -18.07 30.42 19.95
CA LEU A 138 -17.80 28.99 20.09
C LEU A 138 -16.31 28.77 20.44
N SER A 139 -16.00 27.81 21.32
CA SER A 139 -14.61 27.60 21.77
C SER A 139 -13.69 27.24 20.59
N ALA A 140 -12.58 27.99 20.43
CA ALA A 140 -11.65 27.87 19.29
C ALA A 140 -11.09 26.46 19.04
N LEU A 141 -10.90 25.67 20.11
CA LEU A 141 -10.47 24.26 20.03
C LEU A 141 -11.49 23.36 19.31
N LEU A 142 -12.78 23.69 19.39
CA LEU A 142 -13.86 22.93 18.77
C LEU A 142 -14.00 23.26 17.27
N LEU A 143 -13.79 24.53 16.90
CA LEU A 143 -13.74 24.95 15.48
C LEU A 143 -12.56 24.28 14.75
N LEU A 144 -11.42 24.10 15.42
CA LEU A 144 -10.29 23.36 14.87
C LEU A 144 -10.59 21.86 14.73
N ALA A 145 -11.30 21.27 15.70
CA ALA A 145 -11.72 19.87 15.63
C ALA A 145 -12.75 19.61 14.51
N VAL A 146 -13.72 20.51 14.33
CA VAL A 146 -14.69 20.41 13.22
C VAL A 146 -14.02 20.69 11.88
N TYR A 147 -13.14 21.69 11.80
CA TYR A 147 -12.36 21.96 10.58
C TYR A 147 -11.52 20.75 10.19
N THR A 148 -10.85 20.09 11.14
CA THR A 148 -10.07 18.88 10.86
C THR A 148 -10.96 17.69 10.48
N LEU A 149 -12.07 17.46 11.17
CA LEU A 149 -13.03 16.39 10.82
C LEU A 149 -13.68 16.61 9.46
N VAL A 150 -14.09 17.84 9.14
CA VAL A 150 -14.66 18.22 7.85
C VAL A 150 -13.59 18.14 6.75
N ARG A 151 -12.35 18.57 6.99
CA ARG A 151 -11.24 18.38 6.04
C ARG A 151 -10.95 16.90 5.77
N VAL A 152 -10.95 16.06 6.80
CA VAL A 152 -10.78 14.60 6.65
C VAL A 152 -11.98 13.99 5.90
N ARG A 153 -13.21 14.43 6.19
CA ARG A 153 -14.41 13.94 5.52
C ARG A 153 -14.50 14.41 4.07
N ILE A 154 -14.16 15.66 3.78
CA ILE A 154 -14.07 16.21 2.42
C ILE A 154 -12.96 15.50 1.66
N ALA A 155 -11.77 15.30 2.24
CA ALA A 155 -10.72 14.50 1.62
C ALA A 155 -11.21 13.06 1.32
N SER A 156 -11.93 12.43 2.25
CA SER A 156 -12.53 11.10 2.04
C SER A 156 -13.64 11.09 0.98
N ASN A 157 -14.42 12.17 0.84
CA ASN A 157 -15.51 12.27 -0.13
C ASN A 157 -15.05 12.74 -1.52
N ILE A 158 -13.98 13.54 -1.60
CA ILE A 158 -13.28 13.88 -2.85
C ILE A 158 -12.61 12.61 -3.41
N LEU A 159 -12.06 11.74 -2.55
CA LEU A 159 -11.65 10.39 -2.96
C LEU A 159 -12.83 9.63 -3.58
N ARG A 160 -13.99 9.55 -2.92
CA ARG A 160 -15.07 8.64 -3.33
C ARG A 160 -15.90 9.05 -4.57
N LYS A 161 -15.82 10.29 -5.06
CA LYS A 161 -16.81 10.78 -6.05
C LYS A 161 -16.37 10.69 -7.52
N ASP A 162 -15.16 10.21 -7.81
CA ASP A 162 -14.65 10.05 -9.19
C ASP A 162 -13.71 8.82 -9.30
N ASP A 163 -14.18 7.68 -8.77
CA ASP A 163 -13.37 6.51 -8.40
C ASP A 163 -13.67 5.28 -9.26
N SER A 164 -13.67 5.42 -10.60
CA SER A 164 -13.59 4.23 -11.45
C SER A 164 -12.19 3.63 -11.32
N TRP A 165 -12.06 2.63 -10.44
CA TRP A 165 -10.82 1.88 -10.29
C TRP A 165 -10.57 1.01 -11.52
N GLU A 166 -9.38 1.15 -12.09
CA GLU A 166 -8.83 0.19 -13.03
C GLU A 166 -8.00 -0.83 -12.23
N ILE A 167 -8.36 -2.11 -12.33
CA ILE A 167 -7.70 -3.19 -11.59
C ILE A 167 -7.35 -4.31 -12.55
N THR A 168 -6.10 -4.74 -12.51
CA THR A 168 -5.64 -5.94 -13.20
C THR A 168 -5.01 -6.88 -12.20
N LEU A 169 -5.49 -8.12 -12.14
CA LEU A 169 -4.94 -9.17 -11.31
C LEU A 169 -4.37 -10.27 -12.21
N TYR A 170 -3.13 -10.66 -11.98
CA TYR A 170 -2.46 -11.75 -12.71
C TYR A 170 -2.78 -13.13 -12.14
N GLN A 171 -3.47 -13.16 -10.99
CA GLN A 171 -3.93 -14.35 -10.29
C GLN A 171 -5.31 -14.11 -9.70
N LYS A 172 -6.04 -15.20 -9.42
CA LYS A 172 -7.36 -15.12 -8.82
C LYS A 172 -7.22 -14.75 -7.33
N LEU A 173 -7.48 -13.49 -7.02
CA LEU A 173 -7.60 -12.98 -5.64
C LEU A 173 -9.05 -12.55 -5.41
N ASP A 174 -9.56 -12.82 -4.21
CA ASP A 174 -10.95 -12.54 -3.84
C ASP A 174 -10.99 -11.45 -2.76
N PHE A 175 -11.05 -10.19 -3.20
CA PHE A 175 -11.17 -9.01 -2.34
C PHE A 175 -11.88 -7.86 -3.07
N SER A 176 -12.51 -6.95 -2.33
CA SER A 176 -12.93 -5.66 -2.87
C SER A 176 -11.82 -4.62 -2.70
N ILE A 177 -11.70 -3.68 -3.64
CA ILE A 177 -10.70 -2.61 -3.53
C ILE A 177 -10.92 -1.75 -2.27
N ASP A 178 -12.17 -1.61 -1.83
CA ASP A 178 -12.54 -0.92 -0.59
C ASP A 178 -11.97 -1.62 0.66
N ASP A 179 -11.85 -2.96 0.66
CA ASP A 179 -11.19 -3.72 1.75
C ASP A 179 -9.70 -3.39 1.82
N ILE A 180 -9.04 -3.28 0.66
CA ILE A 180 -7.64 -2.91 0.58
C ILE A 180 -7.44 -1.48 1.09
N VAL A 181 -8.19 -0.51 0.55
CA VAL A 181 -8.04 0.91 0.90
C VAL A 181 -8.28 1.15 2.39
N ARG A 182 -9.26 0.46 3.00
CA ARG A 182 -9.48 0.50 4.46
C ARG A 182 -8.33 -0.04 5.27
N SER A 183 -7.52 -0.93 4.70
CA SER A 183 -6.35 -1.54 5.35
C SER A 183 -5.07 -0.72 5.18
N LEU A 184 -5.07 0.39 4.41
CA LEU A 184 -3.91 1.27 4.21
C LEU A 184 -3.75 2.26 5.38
N THR A 185 -3.60 1.74 6.60
CA THR A 185 -3.43 2.52 7.83
C THR A 185 -1.96 2.54 8.29
N SER A 186 -1.59 3.51 9.12
CA SER A 186 -0.24 3.60 9.69
C SER A 186 0.17 2.35 10.50
N SER A 187 -0.79 1.68 11.13
CA SER A 187 -0.55 0.43 11.88
C SER A 187 -0.14 -0.75 11.00
N ASN A 188 -0.46 -0.68 9.71
CA ASN A 188 -0.21 -1.76 8.75
C ASN A 188 1.05 -1.50 7.91
N VAL A 189 1.76 -0.40 8.13
CA VAL A 189 3.00 -0.08 7.39
C VAL A 189 4.10 -1.08 7.76
N ILE A 190 4.69 -1.69 6.74
CA ILE A 190 5.83 -2.61 6.87
C ILE A 190 7.11 -2.06 6.23
N GLY A 191 7.01 -1.01 5.41
CA GLY A 191 8.17 -0.37 4.80
C GLY A 191 7.82 0.95 4.13
N THR A 192 8.81 1.84 4.06
CA THR A 192 8.71 3.12 3.36
C THR A 192 9.92 3.26 2.44
N GLY A 193 9.68 3.40 1.15
CA GLY A 193 10.72 3.58 0.11
C GLY A 193 10.61 4.94 -0.58
N SER A 194 11.52 5.19 -1.52
CA SER A 194 11.50 6.40 -2.36
C SER A 194 10.28 6.46 -3.29
N SER A 195 9.73 5.31 -3.68
CA SER A 195 8.61 5.19 -4.61
C SER A 195 7.24 5.08 -3.92
N GLY A 196 7.20 4.77 -2.62
CA GLY A 196 5.94 4.67 -1.90
C GLY A 196 6.02 4.04 -0.51
N VAL A 197 4.87 3.70 0.03
CA VAL A 197 4.69 3.03 1.32
C VAL A 197 4.12 1.63 1.10
N VAL A 198 4.70 0.63 1.77
CA VAL A 198 4.26 -0.76 1.70
C VAL A 198 3.48 -1.11 2.96
N TYR A 199 2.30 -1.69 2.78
CA TYR A 199 1.37 -2.09 3.82
C TYR A 199 1.20 -3.61 3.82
N ARG A 200 1.10 -4.21 5.00
CA ARG A 200 0.63 -5.58 5.18
C ARG A 200 -0.90 -5.57 5.22
N VAL A 201 -1.53 -6.27 4.28
CA VAL A 201 -2.98 -6.33 4.18
C VAL A 201 -3.43 -7.78 4.23
N THR A 202 -4.39 -8.09 5.10
CA THR A 202 -5.01 -9.42 5.16
C THR A 202 -6.36 -9.34 4.47
N ILE A 203 -6.52 -10.10 3.37
CA ILE A 203 -7.76 -10.15 2.60
C ILE A 203 -8.77 -11.12 3.23
N PRO A 204 -10.08 -11.05 2.89
CA PRO A 204 -11.14 -11.77 3.60
C PRO A 204 -10.98 -13.30 3.67
N ASN A 205 -10.30 -13.89 2.69
CA ASN A 205 -10.00 -15.33 2.67
C ASN A 205 -8.88 -15.75 3.65
N GLY A 206 -8.28 -14.81 4.39
CA GLY A 206 -7.19 -15.02 5.36
C GLY A 206 -5.78 -14.91 4.77
N GLU A 207 -5.64 -14.77 3.46
CA GLU A 207 -4.35 -14.56 2.79
C GLU A 207 -3.80 -13.16 3.09
N THR A 208 -2.47 -13.04 3.22
CA THR A 208 -1.81 -11.76 3.48
C THR A 208 -1.02 -11.32 2.26
N LEU A 209 -1.22 -10.08 1.85
CA LEU A 209 -0.58 -9.42 0.72
C LEU A 209 0.30 -8.27 1.21
N ALA A 210 1.33 -7.95 0.43
CA ALA A 210 2.05 -6.69 0.54
C ALA A 210 1.48 -5.71 -0.49
N VAL A 211 0.96 -4.58 -0.03
CA VAL A 211 0.36 -3.55 -0.90
C VAL A 211 1.25 -2.32 -0.90
N LYS A 212 1.87 -2.02 -2.04
CA LYS A 212 2.69 -0.82 -2.21
C LYS A 212 1.83 0.30 -2.77
N LYS A 213 1.62 1.36 -1.99
CA LYS A 213 0.96 2.59 -2.41
C LYS A 213 2.02 3.60 -2.85
N MET A 214 1.92 4.09 -4.07
CA MET A 214 2.81 5.12 -4.58
C MET A 214 2.59 6.47 -3.87
N TRP A 215 3.65 7.28 -3.72
CA TRP A 215 3.55 8.59 -3.05
C TRP A 215 2.64 9.56 -3.81
N SER A 216 2.77 9.58 -5.13
CA SER A 216 2.03 10.47 -6.02
C SER A 216 1.42 9.70 -7.18
N SER A 217 0.21 10.08 -7.59
CA SER A 217 -0.38 9.61 -8.85
C SER A 217 0.31 10.22 -10.07
N GLU A 218 1.08 11.30 -9.91
CA GLU A 218 1.83 11.96 -11.00
C GLU A 218 3.17 11.24 -11.32
N GLU A 219 3.72 10.50 -10.36
CA GLU A 219 4.93 9.67 -10.53
C GLU A 219 4.61 8.34 -11.23
N ALA A 220 4.09 8.43 -12.46
CA ALA A 220 3.71 7.27 -13.25
C ALA A 220 4.89 6.39 -13.68
N GLY A 221 6.13 6.93 -13.70
CA GLY A 221 7.31 6.24 -14.20
C GLY A 221 7.61 4.94 -13.45
N ALA A 222 7.79 5.01 -12.12
CA ALA A 222 8.11 3.84 -11.31
C ALA A 222 6.97 2.81 -11.28
N PHE A 223 5.73 3.29 -11.19
CA PHE A 223 4.54 2.44 -11.24
C PHE A 223 4.44 1.66 -12.56
N ASN A 224 4.59 2.35 -13.69
CA ASN A 224 4.52 1.72 -15.02
C ASN A 224 5.71 0.79 -15.27
N SER A 225 6.91 1.16 -14.82
CA SER A 225 8.10 0.30 -14.93
C SER A 225 7.91 -1.01 -14.16
N GLU A 226 7.44 -0.96 -12.91
CA GLU A 226 7.14 -2.17 -12.13
C GLU A 226 6.08 -3.06 -12.82
N ILE A 227 5.01 -2.47 -13.35
CA ILE A 227 3.95 -3.22 -14.06
C ILE A 227 4.49 -3.87 -15.34
N GLN A 228 5.23 -3.12 -16.15
CA GLN A 228 5.74 -3.59 -17.43
C GLN A 228 6.77 -4.72 -17.24
N THR A 229 7.67 -4.55 -16.28
CA THR A 229 8.71 -5.54 -15.98
C THR A 229 8.13 -6.76 -15.26
N LEU A 230 7.52 -6.59 -14.09
CA LEU A 230 7.06 -7.72 -13.28
C LEU A 230 5.79 -8.39 -13.81
N GLY A 231 5.01 -7.71 -14.67
CA GLY A 231 3.87 -8.31 -15.36
C GLY A 231 4.28 -9.35 -16.42
N SER A 232 5.52 -9.30 -16.92
CA SER A 232 6.00 -10.14 -18.03
C SER A 232 7.00 -11.22 -17.62
N ILE A 233 7.55 -11.17 -16.40
CA ILE A 233 8.58 -12.10 -15.94
C ILE A 233 8.11 -12.95 -14.75
N ARG A 234 8.68 -14.16 -14.64
CA ARG A 234 8.50 -15.04 -13.49
C ARG A 234 9.78 -15.82 -13.23
N HIS A 235 10.36 -15.64 -12.05
CA HIS A 235 11.57 -16.32 -11.64
C HIS A 235 11.53 -16.63 -10.14
N LYS A 236 12.08 -17.77 -9.73
CA LYS A 236 12.05 -18.24 -8.33
C LYS A 236 12.70 -17.29 -7.32
N ASN A 237 13.60 -16.42 -7.79
CA ASN A 237 14.31 -15.42 -6.97
C ASN A 237 13.91 -13.98 -7.28
N ILE A 238 12.75 -13.74 -7.89
CA ILE A 238 12.20 -12.40 -8.15
C ILE A 238 10.83 -12.31 -7.49
N ILE A 239 10.53 -11.19 -6.83
CA ILE A 239 9.23 -10.97 -6.20
C ILE A 239 8.11 -11.02 -7.23
N ARG A 240 7.02 -11.69 -6.88
CA ARG A 240 5.89 -11.86 -7.78
C ARG A 240 4.90 -10.71 -7.63
N LEU A 241 4.66 -10.00 -8.73
CA LEU A 241 3.55 -9.04 -8.83
C LEU A 241 2.24 -9.82 -9.02
N LEU A 242 1.30 -9.63 -8.10
CA LEU A 242 -0.01 -10.26 -8.13
C LEU A 242 -1.03 -9.46 -8.94
N GLY A 243 -0.82 -8.15 -9.04
CA GLY A 243 -1.66 -7.24 -9.80
C GLY A 243 -1.41 -5.79 -9.43
N TRP A 244 -2.24 -4.92 -9.96
CA TRP A 244 -2.20 -3.49 -9.69
C TRP A 244 -3.60 -2.88 -9.71
N GLY A 245 -3.73 -1.73 -9.07
CA GLY A 245 -4.94 -0.91 -9.05
C GLY A 245 -4.60 0.55 -9.22
N SER A 246 -5.38 1.27 -10.02
CA SER A 246 -5.21 2.71 -10.24
C SER A 246 -6.57 3.41 -10.30
N ASN A 247 -6.63 4.61 -9.72
CA ASN A 247 -7.66 5.61 -9.99
C ASN A 247 -6.96 6.97 -10.20
N ARG A 248 -7.71 8.09 -10.23
CA ARG A 248 -7.12 9.43 -10.40
C ARG A 248 -6.19 9.86 -9.26
N ASN A 249 -6.40 9.29 -8.06
CA ASN A 249 -5.80 9.74 -6.81
C ASN A 249 -4.72 8.78 -6.27
N LEU A 250 -4.81 7.49 -6.62
CA LEU A 250 -4.07 6.39 -6.02
C LEU A 250 -3.60 5.43 -7.09
N LYS A 251 -2.36 4.98 -6.90
CA LYS A 251 -1.72 3.90 -7.64
C LYS A 251 -1.19 2.90 -6.63
N ILE A 252 -1.59 1.65 -6.76
CA ILE A 252 -1.22 0.58 -5.82
C ILE A 252 -0.80 -0.69 -6.57
N LEU A 253 0.18 -1.37 -6.01
CA LEU A 253 0.72 -2.65 -6.51
C LEU A 253 0.52 -3.73 -5.44
N PHE A 254 0.14 -4.93 -5.88
CA PHE A 254 -0.10 -6.08 -5.00
C PHE A 254 1.02 -7.11 -5.17
N TYR A 255 1.63 -7.51 -4.07
CA TYR A 255 2.74 -8.47 -4.02
C TYR A 255 2.46 -9.58 -3.02
N ASP A 256 3.16 -10.71 -3.19
CA ASP A 256 3.27 -11.71 -2.14
C ASP A 256 3.85 -11.08 -0.87
N TYR A 257 3.26 -11.37 0.29
CA TYR A 257 3.79 -10.94 1.57
C TYR A 257 4.89 -11.88 2.06
N LEU A 258 6.10 -11.33 2.27
CA LEU A 258 7.26 -12.06 2.79
C LEU A 258 7.55 -11.65 4.24
N PRO A 259 7.22 -12.51 5.24
CA PRO A 259 7.28 -12.13 6.66
C PRO A 259 8.71 -11.97 7.20
N SER A 260 9.72 -12.57 6.55
CA SER A 260 11.11 -12.50 7.01
C SER A 260 11.78 -11.16 6.69
N GLY A 261 11.11 -10.25 5.96
CA GLY A 261 11.60 -8.92 5.67
C GLY A 261 12.75 -8.90 4.66
N SER A 262 13.65 -7.93 4.77
CA SER A 262 14.78 -7.74 3.85
C SER A 262 16.10 -8.32 4.36
N LEU A 263 17.02 -8.62 3.45
CA LEU A 263 18.41 -9.00 3.76
C LEU A 263 19.11 -7.94 4.60
N SER A 264 18.86 -6.66 4.35
CA SER A 264 19.38 -5.58 5.19
C SER A 264 18.94 -5.71 6.66
N SER A 265 17.67 -6.09 6.88
CA SER A 265 17.14 -6.34 8.23
C SER A 265 17.75 -7.59 8.88
N LEU A 266 18.06 -8.62 8.09
CA LEU A 266 18.74 -9.83 8.56
C LEU A 266 20.18 -9.55 9.02
N LEU A 267 20.91 -8.71 8.28
CA LEU A 267 22.31 -8.38 8.57
C LEU A 267 22.46 -7.38 9.72
N HIS A 268 21.63 -6.32 9.73
CA HIS A 268 21.81 -5.15 10.62
C HIS A 268 20.75 -5.03 11.72
N GLY A 269 19.70 -5.84 11.69
CA GLY A 269 18.55 -5.72 12.59
C GLY A 269 18.85 -6.07 14.06
N SER A 270 17.97 -5.61 14.96
CA SER A 270 18.08 -5.76 16.41
C SER A 270 18.03 -7.22 16.89
N ARG A 271 17.50 -8.14 16.08
CA ARG A 271 17.66 -9.60 16.26
C ARG A 271 19.09 -9.98 15.86
N LYS A 272 20.05 -9.67 16.75
CA LYS A 272 21.45 -10.11 16.64
C LYS A 272 21.53 -11.64 16.67
N GLY A 273 21.37 -12.24 15.50
CA GLY A 273 21.48 -13.68 15.25
C GLY A 273 21.44 -13.98 13.75
N GLY A 274 21.92 -13.02 12.95
CA GLY A 274 21.92 -13.04 11.49
C GLY A 274 22.53 -14.34 10.96
N ALA A 275 21.90 -14.86 9.91
CA ALA A 275 22.21 -16.09 9.20
C ALA A 275 23.68 -16.52 9.27
N ASP A 276 23.89 -17.82 9.42
CA ASP A 276 25.19 -18.44 9.22
C ASP A 276 25.68 -18.23 7.78
N TRP A 277 26.94 -18.62 7.54
CA TRP A 277 27.54 -18.48 6.22
C TRP A 277 26.71 -19.18 5.13
N GLU A 278 26.18 -20.36 5.44
CA GLU A 278 25.40 -21.17 4.51
C GLU A 278 24.17 -20.45 3.98
N ALA A 279 23.34 -19.93 4.90
CA ALA A 279 22.15 -19.18 4.49
C ALA A 279 22.52 -17.85 3.81
N ARG A 280 23.59 -17.17 4.24
CA ARG A 280 24.09 -15.97 3.57
C ARG A 280 24.52 -16.26 2.13
N TYR A 281 25.18 -17.39 1.93
CA TYR A 281 25.68 -17.84 0.63
C TYR A 281 24.53 -18.17 -0.32
N ASP A 282 23.55 -18.94 0.14
CA ASP A 282 22.37 -19.31 -0.64
C ASP A 282 21.56 -18.07 -1.07
N ILE A 283 21.48 -17.06 -0.19
CA ILE A 283 20.86 -15.77 -0.51
C ILE A 283 21.58 -15.08 -1.67
N VAL A 284 22.90 -14.88 -1.60
CA VAL A 284 23.63 -14.15 -2.64
C VAL A 284 23.68 -14.92 -3.96
N LEU A 285 23.72 -16.24 -3.90
CA LEU A 285 23.63 -17.09 -5.08
C LEU A 285 22.25 -16.96 -5.76
N GLY A 286 21.16 -16.96 -4.99
CA GLY A 286 19.82 -16.74 -5.55
C GLY A 286 19.61 -15.34 -6.14
N VAL A 287 20.21 -14.30 -5.54
CA VAL A 287 20.22 -12.95 -6.13
C VAL A 287 21.03 -12.92 -7.44
N ALA A 288 22.16 -13.63 -7.49
CA ALA A 288 22.95 -13.75 -8.72
C ALA A 288 22.13 -14.44 -9.84
N HIS A 289 21.36 -15.49 -9.51
CA HIS A 289 20.43 -16.12 -10.47
C HIS A 289 19.36 -15.16 -10.96
N ALA A 290 18.77 -14.35 -10.08
CA ALA A 290 17.76 -13.37 -10.47
C ALA A 290 18.32 -12.35 -11.48
N LEU A 291 19.51 -11.82 -11.23
CA LEU A 291 20.13 -10.84 -12.12
C LEU A 291 20.61 -11.47 -13.45
N ALA A 292 21.17 -12.68 -13.40
CA ALA A 292 21.55 -13.40 -14.62
C ALA A 292 20.33 -13.66 -15.52
N TYR A 293 19.19 -14.03 -14.94
CA TYR A 293 17.93 -14.17 -15.66
C TYR A 293 17.50 -12.86 -16.32
N LEU A 294 17.51 -11.75 -15.57
CA LEU A 294 17.13 -10.43 -16.10
C LEU A 294 18.03 -9.96 -17.25
N HIS A 295 19.34 -10.19 -17.16
CA HIS A 295 20.32 -9.71 -18.15
C HIS A 295 20.46 -10.63 -19.36
N HIS A 296 20.22 -11.93 -19.21
CA HIS A 296 20.62 -12.91 -20.24
C HIS A 296 19.49 -13.81 -20.75
N ASP A 297 18.44 -14.04 -19.94
CA ASP A 297 17.33 -14.92 -20.32
C ASP A 297 16.10 -14.11 -20.77
N CYS A 298 15.95 -12.88 -20.29
CA CYS A 298 14.93 -11.94 -20.76
C CYS A 298 15.30 -11.36 -22.14
N VAL A 299 14.31 -11.29 -23.04
CA VAL A 299 14.46 -10.67 -24.36
C VAL A 299 13.36 -9.61 -24.55
N PRO A 300 13.70 -8.31 -24.56
CA PRO A 300 15.04 -7.73 -24.40
C PRO A 300 15.56 -7.82 -22.96
N ALA A 301 16.87 -7.66 -22.77
CA ALA A 301 17.49 -7.65 -21.45
C ALA A 301 16.89 -6.55 -20.56
N ILE A 302 16.78 -6.83 -19.27
CA ILE A 302 16.16 -5.95 -18.28
C ILE A 302 17.22 -5.52 -17.26
N LEU A 303 17.46 -4.22 -17.14
CA LEU A 303 18.31 -3.65 -16.10
C LEU A 303 17.47 -3.39 -14.86
N HIS A 304 17.95 -3.76 -13.68
CA HIS A 304 17.24 -3.49 -12.42
C HIS A 304 17.46 -2.05 -11.96
N GLY A 305 18.72 -1.58 -11.93
CA GLY A 305 19.08 -0.20 -11.61
C GLY A 305 19.05 0.20 -10.13
N ASP A 306 18.71 -0.70 -9.21
CA ASP A 306 18.66 -0.42 -7.76
C ASP A 306 18.88 -1.67 -6.89
N VAL A 307 19.87 -2.49 -7.27
CA VAL A 307 20.24 -3.68 -6.51
C VAL A 307 20.87 -3.26 -5.18
N LYS A 308 20.28 -3.68 -4.06
CA LYS A 308 20.76 -3.41 -2.70
C LYS A 308 20.17 -4.40 -1.69
N ALA A 309 20.78 -4.58 -0.53
CA ALA A 309 20.29 -5.54 0.47
C ALA A 309 18.87 -5.22 0.99
N MET A 310 18.42 -3.97 0.94
CA MET A 310 17.04 -3.60 1.29
C MET A 310 16.01 -4.16 0.29
N ASN A 311 16.39 -4.29 -0.98
CA ASN A 311 15.55 -4.77 -2.07
C ASN A 311 15.64 -6.29 -2.28
N VAL A 312 16.44 -7.00 -1.47
CA VAL A 312 16.44 -8.46 -1.40
C VAL A 312 15.53 -8.87 -0.26
N LEU A 313 14.31 -9.29 -0.58
CA LEU A 313 13.35 -9.81 0.41
C LEU A 313 13.59 -11.29 0.67
N LEU A 314 13.19 -11.76 1.85
CA LEU A 314 13.44 -13.12 2.30
C LEU A 314 12.12 -13.84 2.55
N GLY A 315 11.95 -14.99 1.90
CA GLY A 315 10.83 -15.89 2.13
C GLY A 315 11.04 -16.86 3.30
N PRO A 316 10.18 -17.89 3.40
CA PRO A 316 10.42 -19.02 4.28
C PRO A 316 11.80 -19.65 4.00
N GLY A 317 12.51 -20.07 5.04
CA GLY A 317 13.84 -20.69 4.88
C GLY A 317 14.95 -19.77 4.36
N HIS A 318 14.74 -18.45 4.38
CA HIS A 318 15.66 -17.44 3.82
C HIS A 318 15.84 -17.50 2.29
N GLU A 319 14.86 -18.04 1.56
CA GLU A 319 14.86 -17.94 0.10
C GLU A 319 14.86 -16.46 -0.36
N PRO A 320 15.78 -16.05 -1.26
CA PRO A 320 15.90 -14.66 -1.67
C PRO A 320 14.97 -14.31 -2.82
N TYR A 321 14.33 -13.15 -2.73
CA TYR A 321 13.47 -12.55 -3.76
C TYR A 321 13.92 -11.11 -4.03
N LEU A 322 14.45 -10.84 -5.21
CA LEU A 322 14.80 -9.49 -5.65
C LEU A 322 13.51 -8.70 -5.94
N ALA A 323 13.43 -7.48 -5.40
CA ALA A 323 12.24 -6.63 -5.42
C ALA A 323 12.57 -5.17 -5.79
N ASP A 324 11.53 -4.35 -5.93
CA ASP A 324 11.60 -2.91 -6.24
C ASP A 324 12.16 -2.60 -7.64
N PHE A 325 11.34 -2.92 -8.65
CA PHE A 325 11.65 -2.70 -10.07
C PHE A 325 11.26 -1.29 -10.55
N GLY A 326 11.07 -0.32 -9.64
CA GLY A 326 10.64 1.04 -9.99
C GLY A 326 11.64 1.82 -10.85
N LEU A 327 12.90 1.38 -10.90
CA LEU A 327 13.94 1.94 -11.75
C LEU A 327 14.32 1.03 -12.93
N ALA A 328 13.58 -0.08 -13.12
CA ALA A 328 13.92 -1.06 -14.13
C ALA A 328 13.75 -0.51 -15.55
N ARG A 329 14.61 -0.96 -16.46
CA ARG A 329 14.63 -0.52 -17.87
C ARG A 329 14.87 -1.68 -18.81
N ILE A 330 14.16 -1.67 -19.93
CA ILE A 330 14.34 -2.65 -21.01
C ILE A 330 15.39 -2.11 -21.99
N VAL A 331 16.41 -2.91 -22.29
CA VAL A 331 17.50 -2.55 -23.22
C VAL A 331 17.08 -2.90 -24.64
N ASN A 332 16.66 -1.92 -25.43
CA ASN A 332 16.35 -2.14 -26.84
C ASN A 332 17.66 -2.15 -27.67
N SER A 333 18.06 -3.32 -28.18
CA SER A 333 19.28 -3.49 -28.99
C SER A 333 19.21 -2.93 -30.42
N ASN A 334 18.10 -2.30 -30.82
CA ASN A 334 18.01 -1.65 -32.13
C ASN A 334 18.74 -0.31 -32.12
N GLY A 335 20.06 -0.38 -32.37
CA GLY A 335 20.88 0.75 -32.76
C GLY A 335 20.32 1.38 -34.03
N GLY A 336 19.79 2.59 -33.90
CA GLY A 336 19.27 3.33 -35.04
C GLY A 336 18.28 4.43 -34.68
N ASP A 337 18.49 5.18 -33.59
CA ASP A 337 18.18 6.62 -33.59
C ASP A 337 18.78 7.28 -32.35
N GLU A 338 19.93 7.91 -32.53
CA GLU A 338 20.58 8.75 -31.52
C GLU A 338 19.85 10.11 -31.36
N PHE A 339 18.67 10.30 -31.96
CA PHE A 339 18.08 11.64 -32.08
C PHE A 339 16.54 11.71 -32.20
N SER A 340 15.78 10.99 -31.38
CA SER A 340 14.31 11.23 -31.28
C SER A 340 13.78 11.29 -29.85
N LYS A 341 13.99 12.47 -29.25
CA LYS A 341 13.23 13.19 -28.22
C LYS A 341 12.04 12.46 -27.56
N THR A 342 12.25 12.00 -26.32
CA THR A 342 11.51 12.50 -25.15
C THR A 342 12.44 12.53 -23.94
N SER A 343 12.88 13.73 -23.54
CA SER A 343 13.02 14.15 -22.13
C SER A 343 13.60 13.16 -21.09
N HIS A 344 14.66 12.42 -21.37
CA HIS A 344 15.37 11.70 -20.30
C HIS A 344 16.84 12.11 -20.30
N ARG A 345 17.14 13.23 -19.63
CA ARG A 345 18.46 13.35 -18.98
C ARG A 345 18.69 12.05 -18.20
N PRO A 346 19.91 11.49 -18.16
CA PRO A 346 20.22 10.39 -17.24
C PRO A 346 19.92 10.90 -15.82
N GLN A 347 18.74 10.57 -15.32
CA GLN A 347 18.31 10.94 -13.99
C GLN A 347 19.21 10.12 -13.09
N LEU A 348 20.03 10.79 -12.28
CA LEU A 348 20.86 10.14 -11.28
C LEU A 348 19.91 9.35 -10.36
N ALA A 349 19.84 8.03 -10.59
CA ALA A 349 18.90 7.13 -9.97
C ALA A 349 19.65 5.89 -9.49
N GLY A 350 19.18 5.33 -8.38
CA GLY A 350 19.86 4.27 -7.64
C GLY A 350 20.21 4.72 -6.22
N SER A 351 20.51 3.75 -5.37
CA SER A 351 20.77 3.99 -3.96
C SER A 351 22.23 4.34 -3.69
N TYR A 352 22.46 5.45 -2.99
CA TYR A 352 23.81 5.89 -2.58
C TYR A 352 24.53 4.78 -1.80
N GLY A 353 25.80 4.56 -2.11
CA GLY A 353 26.62 3.44 -1.62
C GLY A 353 26.60 2.20 -2.50
N TYR A 354 25.55 1.98 -3.30
CA TYR A 354 25.47 0.84 -4.23
C TYR A 354 25.73 1.24 -5.68
N MET A 355 25.68 2.54 -5.99
CA MET A 355 25.89 3.07 -7.33
C MET A 355 27.32 2.86 -7.82
N ALA A 356 27.44 2.41 -9.08
CA ALA A 356 28.72 2.28 -9.77
C ALA A 356 29.39 3.65 -10.01
N PRO A 357 30.74 3.74 -10.03
CA PRO A 357 31.46 5.02 -10.18
C PRO A 357 31.09 5.82 -11.44
N GLU A 358 30.82 5.15 -12.55
CA GLU A 358 30.42 5.77 -13.81
C GLU A 358 29.05 6.46 -13.74
N HIS A 359 28.16 6.04 -12.84
CA HIS A 359 26.88 6.71 -12.62
C HIS A 359 27.05 8.09 -11.99
N ALA A 360 28.05 8.25 -11.11
CA ALA A 360 28.40 9.55 -10.56
C ALA A 360 28.89 10.53 -11.64
N SER A 361 29.31 10.00 -12.80
CA SER A 361 29.73 10.76 -13.98
C SER A 361 28.62 10.92 -15.03
N MET A 362 27.35 10.66 -14.67
CA MET A 362 26.16 10.76 -15.54
C MET A 362 26.17 9.87 -16.80
N GLN A 363 26.91 8.76 -16.78
CA GLN A 363 26.86 7.76 -17.85
C GLN A 363 25.58 6.90 -17.75
N SER A 364 25.16 6.29 -18.86
CA SER A 364 23.94 5.48 -18.92
C SER A 364 24.06 4.20 -18.07
N ILE A 365 22.95 3.79 -17.45
CA ILE A 365 22.84 2.52 -16.72
C ILE A 365 23.07 1.37 -17.69
N THR A 366 23.90 0.41 -17.30
CA THR A 366 24.20 -0.81 -18.07
C THR A 366 24.03 -2.05 -17.19
N GLU A 367 24.08 -3.24 -17.81
CA GLU A 367 24.15 -4.52 -17.07
C GLU A 367 25.32 -4.52 -16.07
N LYS A 368 26.45 -3.89 -16.42
CA LYS A 368 27.64 -3.79 -15.56
C LYS A 368 27.43 -2.91 -14.33
N SER A 369 26.46 -2.01 -14.38
CA SER A 369 26.08 -1.19 -13.23
C SER A 369 25.40 -2.04 -12.16
N ASP A 370 24.49 -2.93 -12.57
CA ASP A 370 23.85 -3.91 -11.69
C ASP A 370 24.88 -4.90 -11.11
N VAL A 371 25.88 -5.31 -11.91
CA VAL A 371 27.00 -6.15 -11.43
C VAL A 371 27.77 -5.46 -10.30
N TYR A 372 28.07 -4.16 -10.43
CA TYR A 372 28.74 -3.41 -9.37
C TYR A 372 27.88 -3.38 -8.09
N SER A 373 26.60 -3.05 -8.22
CA SER A 373 25.68 -3.00 -7.09
C SER A 373 25.53 -4.36 -6.41
N PHE A 374 25.49 -5.45 -7.17
CA PHE A 374 25.54 -6.82 -6.64
C PHE A 374 26.86 -7.11 -5.89
N GLY A 375 28.00 -6.67 -6.43
CA GLY A 375 29.30 -6.76 -5.75
C GLY A 375 29.30 -6.06 -4.39
N VAL A 376 28.64 -4.90 -4.27
CA VAL A 376 28.47 -4.22 -2.98
C VAL A 376 27.60 -5.05 -2.02
N VAL A 377 26.53 -5.70 -2.50
CA VAL A 377 25.72 -6.62 -1.70
C VAL A 377 26.53 -7.82 -1.20
N LEU A 378 27.39 -8.42 -2.03
CA LEU A 378 28.31 -9.49 -1.60
C LEU A 378 29.21 -9.02 -0.45
N LEU A 379 29.79 -7.83 -0.58
CA LEU A 379 30.65 -7.24 0.44
C LEU A 379 29.88 -6.97 1.74
N GLU A 380 28.67 -6.42 1.65
CA GLU A 380 27.81 -6.20 2.81
C GLU A 380 27.47 -7.52 3.54
N VAL A 381 27.20 -8.59 2.79
CA VAL A 381 26.93 -9.94 3.35
C VAL A 381 28.15 -10.54 4.04
N LEU A 382 29.33 -10.43 3.41
CA LEU A 382 30.60 -10.95 3.95
C LEU A 382 31.04 -10.19 5.20
N THR A 383 30.90 -8.88 5.20
CA THR A 383 31.39 -8.01 6.28
C THR A 383 30.37 -7.80 7.40
N GLY A 384 29.08 -8.02 7.11
CA GLY A 384 28.00 -7.65 8.01
C GLY A 384 27.92 -6.14 8.25
N ARG A 385 28.46 -5.31 7.34
CA ARG A 385 28.51 -3.85 7.45
C ARG A 385 27.77 -3.20 6.30
N HIS A 386 26.95 -2.20 6.64
CA HIS A 386 26.27 -1.40 5.63
C HIS A 386 27.31 -0.60 4.80
N PRO A 387 27.11 -0.38 3.49
CA PRO A 387 28.08 0.32 2.64
C PRO A 387 28.47 1.74 3.10
N LEU A 388 27.56 2.36 3.85
CA LEU A 388 27.69 3.71 4.45
C LEU A 388 27.78 3.66 5.98
N ASP A 389 28.25 2.55 6.57
CA ASP A 389 28.42 2.41 8.01
C ASP A 389 29.33 3.53 8.57
N PRO A 390 28.82 4.42 9.45
CA PRO A 390 29.58 5.56 9.97
C PRO A 390 30.73 5.14 10.89
N THR A 391 30.78 3.87 11.31
CA THR A 391 31.89 3.32 12.10
C THR A 391 33.11 2.97 11.25
N LEU A 392 33.00 3.04 9.91
CA LEU A 392 34.12 2.81 9.03
C LEU A 392 35.19 3.90 9.20
N PRO A 393 36.48 3.53 9.18
CA PRO A 393 37.58 4.48 9.38
C PRO A 393 37.49 5.67 8.42
N LYS A 394 37.67 6.89 8.95
CA LYS A 394 37.65 8.14 8.18
C LYS A 394 36.33 8.40 7.42
N GLY A 395 35.23 7.75 7.81
CA GLY A 395 33.96 7.84 7.09
C GLY A 395 34.04 7.28 5.67
N ALA A 396 34.98 6.36 5.42
CA ALA A 396 35.18 5.76 4.11
C ALA A 396 33.98 4.91 3.69
N HIS A 397 33.72 4.87 2.38
CA HIS A 397 32.80 3.91 1.78
C HIS A 397 33.31 2.47 1.95
N LEU A 398 32.42 1.49 2.14
CA LEU A 398 32.79 0.08 2.38
C LEU A 398 33.77 -0.46 1.35
N VAL A 399 33.52 -0.22 0.05
CA VAL A 399 34.41 -0.67 -1.03
C VAL A 399 35.81 -0.06 -0.90
N GLN A 400 35.91 1.24 -0.53
CA GLN A 400 37.20 1.91 -0.38
C GLN A 400 37.94 1.37 0.84
N TRP A 401 37.26 1.19 1.97
CA TRP A 401 37.86 0.63 3.18
C TRP A 401 38.45 -0.77 2.95
N ILE A 402 37.74 -1.62 2.21
CA ILE A 402 38.21 -2.97 1.84
C ILE A 402 39.44 -2.90 0.93
N ARG A 403 39.40 -2.05 -0.10
CA ARG A 403 40.55 -1.84 -1.00
C ARG A 403 41.78 -1.35 -0.25
N ASP A 404 41.61 -0.40 0.66
CA ASP A 404 42.71 0.14 1.48
C ASP A 404 43.29 -0.95 2.40
N HIS A 405 42.44 -1.76 3.03
CA HIS A 405 42.88 -2.87 3.89
C HIS A 405 43.71 -3.90 3.12
N LEU A 406 43.26 -4.28 1.92
CA LEU A 406 43.97 -5.23 1.05
C LEU A 406 45.25 -4.63 0.45
N ALA A 407 45.24 -3.35 0.08
CA ALA A 407 46.42 -2.63 -0.41
C ALA A 407 47.52 -2.55 0.67
N CYS A 408 47.14 -2.44 1.94
CA CYS A 408 48.05 -2.52 3.08
C CYS A 408 48.54 -3.95 3.40
N LYS A 409 48.24 -4.95 2.56
CA LYS A 409 48.61 -6.38 2.74
C LYS A 409 48.18 -6.96 4.08
N ARG A 410 47.05 -6.48 4.63
CA ARG A 410 46.45 -7.07 5.82
C ARG A 410 45.67 -8.33 5.45
N ASP A 411 45.40 -9.16 6.45
CA ASP A 411 44.69 -10.42 6.24
C ASP A 411 43.25 -10.17 5.74
N PRO A 412 42.82 -10.76 4.61
CA PRO A 412 41.44 -10.67 4.12
C PRO A 412 40.39 -11.16 5.14
N ILE A 413 40.76 -12.07 6.06
CA ILE A 413 39.88 -12.60 7.10
C ILE A 413 39.44 -11.50 8.08
N ASP A 414 40.27 -10.47 8.27
CA ASP A 414 39.97 -9.35 9.17
C ASP A 414 38.82 -8.47 8.67
N ILE A 415 38.40 -8.63 7.41
CA ILE A 415 37.30 -7.89 6.79
C ILE A 415 35.96 -8.57 7.09
N LEU A 416 35.96 -9.89 7.26
CA LEU A 416 34.74 -10.68 7.44
C LEU A 416 34.00 -10.30 8.73
N ASP A 417 32.68 -10.45 8.71
CA ASP A 417 31.83 -10.33 9.88
C ASP A 417 32.42 -11.18 11.02
N GLN A 418 32.58 -10.58 12.20
CA GLN A 418 33.13 -11.26 13.37
C GLN A 418 32.39 -12.57 13.68
N LYS A 419 31.10 -12.66 13.37
CA LYS A 419 30.27 -13.86 13.57
C LYS A 419 30.57 -15.00 12.59
N LEU A 420 31.20 -14.68 11.46
CA LEU A 420 31.59 -15.65 10.45
C LEU A 420 33.03 -16.16 10.65
N ARG A 421 33.82 -15.50 11.51
CA ARG A 421 35.20 -15.90 11.79
C ARG A 421 35.27 -17.17 12.65
N GLY A 422 36.38 -17.90 12.53
CA GLY A 422 36.64 -19.11 13.32
C GLY A 422 35.83 -20.34 12.87
N ARG A 423 35.28 -20.30 11.66
CA ARG A 423 34.64 -21.46 11.00
C ARG A 423 35.71 -22.42 10.47
N SER A 424 35.27 -23.59 10.01
CA SER A 424 36.15 -24.59 9.38
C SER A 424 36.84 -24.03 8.13
N ASP A 425 38.06 -24.52 7.85
CA ASP A 425 38.86 -24.09 6.70
C ASP A 425 38.12 -24.08 5.34
N PRO A 426 37.24 -25.05 5.01
CA PRO A 426 36.47 -25.00 3.76
C PRO A 426 35.57 -23.75 3.66
N ALA A 427 34.77 -23.48 4.69
CA ALA A 427 33.90 -22.30 4.73
C ALA A 427 34.70 -20.98 4.72
N MET A 428 35.87 -20.96 5.37
CA MET A 428 36.78 -19.81 5.31
C MET A 428 37.31 -19.58 3.89
N HIS A 429 37.66 -20.66 3.18
CA HIS A 429 38.09 -20.59 1.79
C HIS A 429 36.95 -20.12 0.86
N GLU A 430 35.73 -20.64 1.06
CA GLU A 430 34.55 -20.20 0.31
C GLU A 430 34.31 -18.68 0.48
N MET A 431 34.44 -18.17 1.71
CA MET A 431 34.31 -16.73 1.98
C MET A 431 35.41 -15.91 1.29
N GLN A 432 36.65 -16.40 1.27
CA GLN A 432 37.75 -15.72 0.58
C GLN A 432 37.58 -15.71 -0.94
N GLN A 433 37.12 -16.82 -1.53
CA GLN A 433 36.81 -16.87 -2.96
C GLN A 433 35.61 -15.97 -3.30
N THR A 434 34.59 -15.95 -2.45
CA THR A 434 33.43 -15.05 -2.61
C THR A 434 33.86 -13.58 -2.51
N LEU A 435 34.79 -13.26 -1.60
CA LEU A 435 35.40 -11.94 -1.52
C LEU A 435 36.14 -11.60 -2.83
N ALA A 436 36.90 -12.52 -3.41
CA ALA A 436 37.55 -12.29 -4.71
C ALA A 436 36.53 -12.00 -5.83
N VAL A 437 35.45 -12.77 -5.93
CA VAL A 437 34.36 -12.52 -6.89
C VAL A 437 33.74 -11.14 -6.68
N SER A 438 33.50 -10.76 -5.43
CA SER A 438 32.93 -9.45 -5.11
C SER A 438 33.84 -8.29 -5.56
N LEU A 439 35.17 -8.44 -5.44
CA LEU A 439 36.16 -7.45 -5.86
C LEU A 439 36.21 -7.29 -7.39
N LEU A 440 36.03 -8.38 -8.14
CA LEU A 440 35.86 -8.32 -9.60
C LEU A 440 34.59 -7.55 -9.98
N CYS A 441 33.48 -7.83 -9.28
CA CYS A 441 32.20 -7.15 -9.52
C CYS A 441 32.27 -5.66 -9.25
N VAL A 442 32.98 -5.22 -8.19
CA VAL A 442 33.13 -3.81 -7.85
C VAL A 442 34.31 -3.12 -8.55
N SER A 443 34.84 -3.62 -9.68
CA SER A 443 35.89 -2.90 -10.41
C SER A 443 35.44 -1.49 -10.80
N ASN A 444 36.36 -0.51 -10.75
CA ASN A 444 36.09 0.86 -11.18
C ASN A 444 35.81 0.93 -12.70
N ARG A 445 36.35 -0.01 -13.47
CA ARG A 445 36.19 -0.10 -14.92
C ARG A 445 35.06 -1.09 -15.24
N ALA A 446 34.00 -0.62 -15.91
CA ALA A 446 32.82 -1.44 -16.19
C ALA A 446 33.12 -2.61 -17.14
N ASP A 447 34.09 -2.46 -18.05
CA ASP A 447 34.57 -3.49 -18.97
C ASP A 447 35.25 -4.66 -18.25
N GLU A 448 35.91 -4.40 -17.12
CA GLU A 448 36.58 -5.44 -16.31
C GLU A 448 35.63 -6.25 -15.44
N ARG A 449 34.40 -5.75 -15.22
CA ARG A 449 33.41 -6.48 -14.43
C ARG A 449 32.91 -7.71 -15.20
N PRO A 450 32.75 -8.86 -14.56
CA PRO A 450 32.18 -10.05 -15.20
C PRO A 450 30.71 -9.83 -15.61
N MET A 451 30.17 -10.68 -16.50
CA MET A 451 28.72 -10.74 -16.73
C MET A 451 28.04 -11.50 -15.59
N MET A 452 26.76 -11.28 -15.33
CA MET A 452 26.08 -11.97 -14.23
C MET A 452 26.01 -13.50 -14.41
N LYS A 453 25.94 -14.00 -15.65
CA LYS A 453 26.08 -15.44 -15.92
C LYS A 453 27.44 -16.01 -15.50
N ASP A 454 28.52 -15.24 -15.65
CA ASP A 454 29.88 -15.64 -15.26
C ASP A 454 30.03 -15.57 -13.74
N VAL A 455 29.42 -14.55 -13.11
CA VAL A 455 29.33 -14.46 -11.63
C VAL A 455 28.61 -15.67 -11.05
N VAL A 456 27.48 -16.09 -11.64
CA VAL A 456 26.77 -17.30 -11.23
C VAL A 456 27.64 -18.54 -11.38
N ALA A 457 28.41 -18.67 -12.47
CA ALA A 457 29.32 -19.79 -12.67
C ALA A 457 30.43 -19.82 -11.61
N MET A 458 31.11 -18.69 -11.38
CA MET A 458 32.15 -18.56 -10.35
C MET A 458 31.62 -18.90 -8.95
N LEU A 459 30.43 -18.40 -8.58
CA LEU A 459 29.82 -18.75 -7.29
C LEU A 459 29.51 -20.25 -7.23
N LYS A 460 28.87 -20.84 -8.24
CA LYS A 460 28.60 -22.29 -8.24
C LYS A 460 29.86 -23.17 -8.14
N GLU A 461 31.00 -22.70 -8.62
CA GLU A 461 32.26 -23.44 -8.51
C GLU A 461 32.84 -23.41 -7.10
N ILE A 462 32.60 -22.34 -6.33
CA ILE A 462 33.08 -22.20 -4.94
C ILE A 462 32.46 -23.28 -4.04
N ARG A 463 31.14 -23.46 -4.13
CA ARG A 463 30.44 -24.56 -3.46
C ARG A 463 30.07 -25.58 -4.51
N HIS A 464 30.94 -26.58 -4.72
CA HIS A 464 30.56 -27.76 -5.48
C HIS A 464 29.23 -28.28 -4.93
N VAL A 465 28.16 -28.11 -5.70
CA VAL A 465 26.87 -28.71 -5.39
C VAL A 465 27.06 -30.21 -5.54
N ASP A 466 27.38 -30.89 -4.44
CA ASP A 466 27.25 -32.34 -4.38
C ASP A 466 25.79 -32.66 -4.67
N CYS A 467 25.51 -33.08 -5.90
CA CYS A 467 24.20 -33.50 -6.39
C CYS A 467 23.79 -34.87 -5.80
N ALA A 468 24.07 -35.08 -4.52
CA ALA A 468 23.83 -36.31 -3.79
C ALA A 468 23.52 -35.99 -2.32
N ARG A 469 22.36 -35.39 -2.06
CA ARG A 469 21.70 -35.60 -0.76
C ARG A 469 21.00 -36.95 -0.82
N PRO A 470 21.29 -37.92 0.07
CA PRO A 470 20.47 -39.11 0.22
C PRO A 470 19.08 -38.69 0.71
N GLU A 471 18.03 -39.31 0.17
CA GLU A 471 16.68 -39.20 0.73
C GLU A 471 16.69 -39.48 2.24
N PRO A 472 15.85 -38.81 3.04
CA PRO A 472 15.74 -39.14 4.46
C PRO A 472 15.15 -40.55 4.62
N GLU A 473 15.96 -41.46 5.16
CA GLU A 473 15.54 -42.81 5.56
C GLU A 473 14.36 -42.71 6.53
N LEU A 474 13.16 -43.05 6.05
CA LEU A 474 12.00 -43.29 6.88
C LEU A 474 12.23 -44.52 7.76
N LEU A 475 12.24 -44.28 9.06
CA LEU A 475 12.25 -45.28 10.12
C LEU A 475 11.21 -46.39 9.85
N LYS A 476 11.71 -47.62 9.65
CA LYS A 476 10.92 -48.85 9.66
C LYS A 476 10.34 -49.07 11.07
N GLY A 477 9.03 -49.19 11.17
CA GLY A 477 8.37 -49.72 12.37
C GLY A 477 6.88 -49.99 12.18
N GLY A 478 6.52 -51.28 12.17
CA GLY A 478 5.20 -51.77 12.56
C GLY A 478 4.11 -51.77 11.49
N GLY A 479 3.63 -52.97 11.13
CA GLY A 479 2.74 -53.21 9.99
C GLY A 479 1.23 -53.17 10.29
N LEU A 480 0.47 -53.10 9.20
CA LEU A 480 -0.90 -53.60 9.08
C LEU A 480 -1.20 -53.84 7.58
N GLN A 481 -1.63 -55.06 7.26
CA GLN A 481 -2.02 -55.52 5.93
C GLN A 481 -3.36 -54.90 5.50
N ALA A 482 -3.44 -54.42 4.24
CA ALA A 482 -4.66 -54.43 3.43
C ALA A 482 -4.36 -54.22 1.92
N ILE A 483 -4.21 -55.33 1.21
CA ILE A 483 -4.80 -55.72 -0.09
C ILE A 483 -5.12 -54.62 -1.15
N LEU A 484 -4.37 -54.71 -2.28
CA LEU A 484 -4.70 -54.58 -3.72
C LEU A 484 -5.45 -53.36 -4.30
N ALA A 485 -4.79 -52.62 -5.21
CA ALA A 485 -4.99 -52.72 -6.68
C ALA A 485 -4.12 -51.70 -7.45
N SER A 486 -3.50 -52.12 -8.55
CA SER A 486 -2.68 -51.31 -9.47
C SER A 486 -3.28 -51.26 -10.89
N PRO A 487 -3.10 -50.16 -11.62
CA PRO A 487 -3.08 -50.17 -13.09
C PRO A 487 -1.77 -49.59 -13.69
N PRO A 488 -1.51 -49.80 -14.99
CA PRO A 488 -0.18 -50.22 -15.47
C PRO A 488 0.74 -49.10 -15.98
N ALA A 489 2.02 -49.47 -16.03
CA ALA A 489 3.16 -48.72 -16.54
C ALA A 489 3.08 -48.40 -18.05
N ARG A 490 3.54 -47.21 -18.42
CA ARG A 490 4.02 -46.89 -19.78
C ARG A 490 5.53 -46.62 -19.74
N LYS A 491 6.28 -47.44 -20.47
CA LYS A 491 7.70 -47.26 -20.83
C LYS A 491 7.84 -46.18 -21.91
N ALA A 492 8.83 -45.30 -21.79
CA ALA A 492 9.68 -44.78 -22.88
C ALA A 492 10.78 -43.88 -22.25
N VAL A 493 11.97 -44.43 -22.00
CA VAL A 493 13.20 -44.25 -22.81
C VAL A 493 13.80 -42.85 -22.66
N SER A 494 14.84 -42.77 -21.84
CA SER A 494 15.81 -41.69 -21.84
C SER A 494 16.76 -41.84 -23.03
N GLN A 495 17.04 -40.75 -23.72
CA GLN A 495 18.24 -40.60 -24.53
C GLN A 495 18.88 -39.27 -24.15
N CYS A 496 19.93 -39.37 -23.33
CA CYS A 496 20.92 -38.33 -23.13
C CYS A 496 21.92 -38.47 -24.28
N SER A 497 22.15 -37.41 -25.05
CA SER A 497 23.28 -37.32 -25.97
C SER A 497 24.05 -36.04 -25.69
N SER A 498 25.10 -36.18 -24.90
CA SER A 498 26.20 -35.24 -24.78
C SER A 498 27.24 -35.56 -25.86
N ASN A 499 27.52 -34.61 -26.74
CA ASN A 499 28.76 -34.53 -27.52
C ASN A 499 28.94 -33.08 -27.93
N TYR A 500 30.02 -32.43 -27.50
CA TYR A 500 31.05 -31.87 -28.38
C TYR A 500 32.22 -31.33 -27.55
N SER A 501 33.37 -31.93 -27.80
CA SER A 501 34.73 -31.59 -27.37
C SER A 501 35.34 -30.49 -28.25
N PHE A 502 36.13 -29.57 -27.68
CA PHE A 502 37.29 -28.91 -28.32
C PHE A 502 38.23 -28.45 -27.18
N ALA A 503 39.35 -29.13 -26.95
CA ALA A 503 40.67 -28.97 -27.61
C ALA A 503 41.46 -27.76 -27.08
N PHE A 504 42.34 -28.04 -26.12
CA PHE A 504 43.45 -27.20 -25.67
C PHE A 504 44.51 -27.12 -26.78
N SER A 505 45.06 -25.93 -27.01
CA SER A 505 46.34 -25.77 -27.70
C SER A 505 47.22 -24.90 -26.82
N GLU A 506 48.12 -25.54 -26.08
CA GLU A 506 49.36 -24.92 -25.63
C GLU A 506 50.35 -25.05 -26.77
N ASP A 507 51.01 -23.95 -27.17
CA ASP A 507 52.35 -24.07 -27.71
C ASP A 507 53.22 -22.85 -27.38
N SER A 508 54.28 -23.16 -26.63
CA SER A 508 55.65 -22.61 -26.69
C SER A 508 55.95 -21.12 -26.38
N ARG A 509 56.75 -20.97 -25.31
CA ARG A 509 57.74 -19.90 -25.11
C ARG A 509 58.90 -20.05 -26.10
N SER A 510 59.39 -18.95 -26.69
CA SER A 510 60.82 -18.57 -26.72
C SER A 510 61.08 -17.36 -27.65
N GLN A 511 61.22 -16.17 -27.07
CA GLN A 511 62.33 -15.21 -27.21
C GLN A 511 61.93 -13.87 -26.58
#